data_AF-M5FN36-F1
#
_entry.id   AF-M5FN36-F1
#
_cell.length_a   1.000
_cell.length_b   1.000
_cell.length_c   1.000
_cell.angle_alpha   90.00
_cell.angle_beta   90.00
_cell.angle_gamma   90.00
#
_symmetry.space_group_name_H-M   'P 1'
#
loop_
_entity.id
_entity.type
_entity.pdbx_description
1 polymer ?
#
loop_
_entity_poly.entity_id
_entity_poly.type
_entity_poly.pdbx_seq_one_letter_code
_entity_poly.pdbx_strand_id
1 'polypeptide(L)'
;MGDANTPEELKFGSAYNYWIKTDAGFDLSRGSPEKITVKTTKDPIMIAPKKTALIIIDMQNYFLHEKLFDNGPGRESVPLMMETVCSCRKAGIPVVWCNMGMNEADRYTLPPSYLAMSYKRDNATFNQSIGTVSIPGQAKPIDMGGKLIKGSWNAELWGPLKAFAEEGYKLGTDVHIWKNRFSALCGHQPLELWLQENQITTTLWGGVVTDVCVWGSMLDAYYKGYDMVMVKELANTTSPDFVVKTAYRNTENWGWLTSTSSLMEGIEQASA
;
A
#
# COMPACT_ATOMS: atom_id res chain seq x y z
N MET A 1 39.84 -25.13 23.31
CA MET A 1 38.49 -25.73 23.41
C MET A 1 37.51 -24.60 23.12
N GLY A 2 37.11 -24.45 21.85
CA GLY A 2 36.05 -23.53 21.46
C GLY A 2 34.77 -24.34 21.34
N ASP A 3 33.70 -23.89 21.98
CA ASP A 3 32.39 -24.55 21.96
C ASP A 3 31.92 -24.78 20.52
N ALA A 4 31.93 -26.04 20.10
CA ALA A 4 31.40 -26.50 18.84
C ALA A 4 30.05 -27.15 19.10
N ASN A 5 29.01 -26.35 19.37
CA ASN A 5 27.61 -26.80 19.25
C ASN A 5 26.54 -25.70 19.41
N THR A 6 26.79 -24.46 19.00
CA THR A 6 25.67 -23.54 18.75
C THR A 6 25.13 -23.88 17.36
N PRO A 7 23.84 -24.27 17.21
CA PRO A 7 23.26 -24.48 15.88
C PRO A 7 23.47 -23.21 15.07
N GLU A 8 24.03 -23.35 13.86
CA GLU A 8 24.25 -22.22 12.97
C GLU A 8 22.90 -21.55 12.69
N GLU A 9 22.80 -20.25 13.01
CA GLU A 9 21.57 -19.48 12.83
C GLU A 9 21.15 -19.54 11.35
N LEU A 10 20.00 -20.14 11.07
CA LEU A 10 19.53 -20.31 9.70
C LEU A 10 19.08 -18.95 9.14
N LYS A 11 19.94 -18.35 8.31
CA LYS A 11 19.79 -17.03 7.72
C LYS A 11 19.52 -17.11 6.22
N PHE A 12 18.52 -16.38 5.75
CA PHE A 12 18.16 -16.25 4.33
C PHE A 12 18.36 -14.81 3.86
N GLY A 13 19.01 -14.60 2.72
CA GLY A 13 19.12 -13.28 2.08
C GLY A 13 20.53 -12.70 2.02
N SER A 14 20.62 -11.38 1.91
CA SER A 14 21.86 -10.63 1.64
C SER A 14 22.37 -9.88 2.88
N ALA A 15 23.42 -9.07 2.71
CA ALA A 15 23.88 -8.16 3.77
C ALA A 15 22.85 -7.05 4.07
N TYR A 16 22.00 -6.67 3.10
CA TYR A 16 21.09 -5.53 3.21
C TYR A 16 19.69 -5.92 3.67
N ASN A 17 19.15 -7.01 3.11
CA ASN A 17 17.86 -7.57 3.51
C ASN A 17 18.01 -9.08 3.71
N TYR A 18 17.69 -9.55 4.92
CA TYR A 18 17.78 -10.94 5.31
C TYR A 18 16.78 -11.27 6.42
N TRP A 19 16.46 -12.55 6.53
CA TRP A 19 15.59 -13.12 7.55
C TRP A 19 16.36 -14.15 8.36
N ILE A 20 16.07 -14.24 9.65
CA ILE A 20 16.56 -15.29 10.53
C ILE A 20 15.40 -16.22 10.86
N LYS A 21 15.57 -17.53 10.67
CA LYS A 21 14.59 -18.51 11.15
C LYS A 21 14.60 -18.54 12.67
N THR A 22 13.43 -18.51 13.28
CA THR A 22 13.25 -18.74 14.71
C THR A 22 12.38 -19.97 14.96
N ASP A 23 12.27 -20.43 16.20
CA ASP A 23 11.41 -21.56 16.54
C ASP A 23 9.93 -21.29 16.20
N ALA A 24 9.49 -20.04 16.39
CA ALA A 24 8.11 -19.64 16.16
C ALA A 24 7.83 -19.15 14.73
N GLY A 25 8.83 -18.67 13.99
CA GLY A 25 8.61 -18.07 12.67
C GLY A 25 9.87 -17.47 12.07
N PHE A 26 9.84 -16.18 11.71
CA PHE A 26 10.98 -15.48 11.09
C PHE A 26 11.22 -14.09 11.71
N ASP A 27 12.49 -13.74 11.89
CA ASP A 27 12.93 -12.39 12.26
C ASP A 27 13.37 -11.61 11.03
N LEU A 28 12.58 -10.60 10.66
CA LEU A 28 12.80 -9.65 9.57
C LEU A 28 13.31 -8.30 10.11
N SER A 29 13.74 -8.22 11.37
CA SER A 29 14.17 -6.96 11.98
C SER A 29 15.58 -6.51 11.51
N ARG A 30 16.34 -7.43 10.91
CA ARG A 30 17.76 -7.26 10.54
C ARG A 30 18.57 -6.76 11.74
N GLY A 31 18.36 -7.39 12.89
CA GLY A 31 19.05 -7.09 14.15
C GLY A 31 18.58 -5.81 14.86
N SER A 32 17.46 -5.22 14.45
CA SER A 32 16.89 -4.07 15.17
C SER A 32 16.50 -4.48 16.59
N PRO A 33 16.88 -3.69 17.62
CA PRO A 33 16.45 -3.95 19.00
C PRO A 33 14.94 -3.73 19.18
N GLU A 34 14.39 -2.76 18.45
CA GLU A 34 12.96 -2.48 18.40
C GLU A 34 12.32 -3.35 17.31
N LYS A 35 11.46 -4.27 17.71
CA LYS A 35 10.71 -5.16 16.82
C LYS A 35 9.31 -5.45 17.35
N ILE A 36 8.36 -5.61 16.44
CA ILE A 36 6.99 -6.00 16.74
C ILE A 36 6.71 -7.37 16.13
N THR A 37 5.98 -8.23 16.84
CA THR A 37 5.58 -9.55 16.34
C THR A 37 4.21 -9.44 15.68
N VAL A 38 4.13 -9.82 14.41
CA VAL A 38 2.91 -9.81 13.62
C VAL A 38 2.56 -11.26 13.25
N LYS A 39 1.37 -11.72 13.66
CA LYS A 39 0.84 -13.02 13.25
C LYS A 39 0.48 -12.98 11.76
N THR A 40 0.66 -14.09 11.06
CA THR A 40 0.34 -14.22 9.63
C THR A 40 -0.50 -15.48 9.41
N THR A 41 -0.97 -15.73 8.19
CA THR A 41 -1.67 -16.98 7.87
C THR A 41 -0.77 -18.22 7.88
N LYS A 42 0.56 -18.04 7.91
CA LYS A 42 1.56 -19.09 8.05
C LYS A 42 2.35 -18.88 9.34
N ASP A 43 3.60 -18.46 9.22
CA ASP A 43 4.51 -18.23 10.34
C ASP A 43 4.44 -16.76 10.80
N PRO A 44 4.42 -16.47 12.10
CA PRO A 44 4.58 -15.11 12.61
C PRO A 44 5.93 -14.52 12.16
N ILE A 45 5.93 -13.20 11.96
CA ILE A 45 7.11 -12.42 11.60
C ILE A 45 7.40 -11.36 12.64
N MET A 46 8.67 -11.13 12.93
CA MET A 46 9.11 -9.95 13.68
C MET A 46 9.62 -8.89 12.72
N ILE A 47 9.01 -7.71 12.73
CA ILE A 47 9.39 -6.60 11.85
C ILE A 47 9.90 -5.43 12.67
N ALA A 48 10.87 -4.70 12.14
CA ALA A 48 11.38 -3.48 12.76
C ALA A 48 10.55 -2.28 12.26
N PRO A 49 9.88 -1.51 13.14
CA PRO A 49 9.08 -0.36 12.72
C PRO A 49 9.86 0.63 11.84
N LYS A 50 11.10 0.96 12.21
CA LYS A 50 11.99 1.88 11.48
C LYS A 50 12.42 1.38 10.09
N LYS A 51 12.23 0.09 9.77
CA LYS A 51 12.53 -0.50 8.46
C LYS A 51 11.28 -0.94 7.72
N THR A 52 10.11 -0.53 8.21
CA THR A 52 8.80 -0.91 7.69
C THR A 52 8.03 0.32 7.24
N ALA A 53 7.32 0.25 6.12
CA ALA A 53 6.35 1.28 5.73
C ALA A 53 4.97 0.66 5.46
N LEU A 54 3.90 1.36 5.85
CA LEU A 54 2.53 1.05 5.43
C LEU A 54 2.21 1.83 4.16
N ILE A 55 1.98 1.12 3.06
CA ILE A 55 1.71 1.69 1.75
C ILE A 55 0.23 1.50 1.40
N ILE A 56 -0.50 2.61 1.27
CA ILE A 56 -1.92 2.64 0.93
C ILE A 56 -2.09 3.10 -0.52
N ILE A 57 -2.62 2.21 -1.36
CA ILE A 57 -2.75 2.43 -2.80
C ILE A 57 -4.12 3.01 -3.17
N ASP A 58 -4.11 4.09 -3.96
CA ASP A 58 -5.23 4.57 -4.78
C ASP A 58 -6.58 4.76 -4.05
N MET A 59 -6.58 5.14 -2.77
CA MET A 59 -7.81 5.47 -2.03
C MET A 59 -8.39 6.83 -2.44
N GLN A 60 -8.61 7.01 -3.74
CA GLN A 60 -8.90 8.28 -4.40
C GLN A 60 -10.38 8.43 -4.76
N ASN A 61 -10.84 9.68 -4.90
CA ASN A 61 -12.19 10.02 -5.33
C ASN A 61 -12.61 9.28 -6.61
N TYR A 62 -11.69 9.12 -7.57
CA TYR A 62 -11.99 8.41 -8.81
C TYR A 62 -12.43 6.96 -8.59
N PHE A 63 -11.87 6.27 -7.60
CA PHE A 63 -12.19 4.86 -7.33
C PHE A 63 -13.29 4.69 -6.28
N LEU A 64 -13.39 5.63 -5.34
CA LEU A 64 -14.23 5.49 -4.15
C LEU A 64 -15.41 6.47 -4.11
N HIS A 65 -15.53 7.50 -4.94
CA HIS A 65 -16.71 8.40 -4.83
C HIS A 65 -17.96 7.76 -5.44
N GLU A 66 -19.12 7.83 -4.75
CA GLU A 66 -20.36 7.15 -5.13
C GLU A 66 -20.83 7.52 -6.53
N LYS A 67 -20.58 8.77 -6.95
CA LYS A 67 -20.94 9.25 -8.29
C LYS A 67 -20.05 8.74 -9.42
N LEU A 68 -18.87 8.21 -9.12
CA LEU A 68 -17.91 7.70 -10.10
C LEU A 68 -17.82 6.17 -10.10
N PHE A 69 -18.30 5.54 -9.03
CA PHE A 69 -18.31 4.10 -8.89
C PHE A 69 -19.34 3.71 -7.83
N ASP A 70 -20.48 3.12 -8.19
CA ASP A 70 -21.55 2.89 -7.22
C ASP A 70 -21.11 2.01 -6.03
N ASN A 71 -20.34 0.96 -6.27
CA ASN A 71 -19.83 0.03 -5.25
C ASN A 71 -18.31 0.15 -5.07
N GLY A 72 -17.81 1.35 -4.74
CA GLY A 72 -16.36 1.63 -4.70
C GLY A 72 -15.62 0.64 -3.80
N PRO A 73 -14.60 -0.09 -4.29
CA PRO A 73 -13.85 -1.01 -3.43
C PRO A 73 -13.25 -0.23 -2.27
N GLY A 74 -13.39 -0.73 -1.05
CA GLY A 74 -12.68 -0.21 0.11
C GLY A 74 -13.32 0.94 0.89
N ARG A 75 -14.48 1.49 0.49
CA ARG A 75 -15.19 2.50 1.32
C ARG A 75 -15.42 2.02 2.76
N GLU A 76 -15.89 0.78 2.90
CA GLU A 76 -16.21 0.18 4.20
C GLU A 76 -14.97 -0.04 5.07
N SER A 77 -13.78 -0.18 4.44
CA SER A 77 -12.52 -0.35 5.16
C SER A 77 -11.94 0.95 5.71
N VAL A 78 -12.44 2.12 5.29
CA VAL A 78 -11.85 3.42 5.62
C VAL A 78 -11.73 3.68 7.13
N PRO A 79 -12.75 3.41 7.97
CA PRO A 79 -12.61 3.58 9.42
C PRO A 79 -11.48 2.72 10.01
N LEU A 80 -11.43 1.44 9.65
CA LEU A 80 -10.40 0.50 10.11
C LEU A 80 -9.01 0.86 9.57
N MET A 81 -8.94 1.37 8.34
CA MET A 81 -7.70 1.88 7.75
C MET A 81 -7.17 3.07 8.54
N MET A 82 -8.01 4.04 8.89
CA MET A 82 -7.61 5.19 9.70
C MET A 82 -7.13 4.76 11.09
N GLU A 83 -7.79 3.79 11.73
CA GLU A 83 -7.36 3.22 13.01
C GLU A 83 -5.99 2.54 12.89
N THR A 84 -5.80 1.72 11.84
CA THR A 84 -4.53 1.02 11.59
C THR A 84 -3.40 2.01 11.28
N VAL A 85 -3.68 3.06 10.52
CA VAL A 85 -2.74 4.16 10.26
C VAL A 85 -2.36 4.86 11.57
N CYS A 86 -3.31 5.19 12.44
CA CYS A 86 -3.01 5.76 13.74
C CYS A 86 -2.10 4.86 14.58
N SER A 87 -2.31 3.54 14.56
CA SER A 87 -1.43 2.58 15.23
C SER A 87 -0.02 2.56 14.63
N CYS A 88 0.09 2.54 13.30
CA CYS A 88 1.38 2.61 12.60
C CYS A 88 2.15 3.90 12.92
N ARG A 89 1.47 5.06 12.90
CA ARG A 89 2.05 6.37 13.27
C ARG A 89 2.62 6.33 14.70
N LYS A 90 1.89 5.78 15.67
CA LYS A 90 2.36 5.62 17.06
C LYS A 90 3.60 4.74 17.17
N ALA A 91 3.69 3.69 16.36
CA ALA A 91 4.84 2.79 16.31
C ALA A 91 6.05 3.35 15.55
N GLY A 92 5.92 4.54 14.92
CA GLY A 92 6.94 5.09 14.04
C GLY A 92 7.07 4.37 12.70
N ILE A 93 6.04 3.63 12.27
CA ILE A 93 5.94 3.07 10.92
C ILE A 93 5.41 4.18 10.00
N PRO A 94 6.21 4.72 9.05
CA PRO A 94 5.74 5.73 8.12
C PRO A 94 4.60 5.21 7.23
N VAL A 95 3.66 6.09 6.93
CA VAL A 95 2.52 5.81 6.04
C VAL A 95 2.70 6.49 4.69
N VAL A 96 2.68 5.71 3.62
CA VAL A 96 2.83 6.18 2.24
C VAL A 96 1.48 6.11 1.55
N TRP A 97 0.90 7.27 1.24
CA TRP A 97 -0.29 7.39 0.42
C TRP A 97 0.14 7.45 -1.05
N CYS A 98 0.06 6.30 -1.73
CA CYS A 98 0.51 6.17 -3.10
C CYS A 98 -0.68 6.21 -4.07
N ASN A 99 -0.81 7.33 -4.78
CA ASN A 99 -1.98 7.62 -5.61
C ASN A 99 -1.63 7.63 -7.09
N MET A 100 -2.57 7.14 -7.89
CA MET A 100 -2.51 7.30 -9.34
C MET A 100 -2.64 8.77 -9.71
N GLY A 101 -1.61 9.32 -10.33
CA GLY A 101 -1.61 10.70 -10.79
C GLY A 101 -0.62 10.88 -11.93
N MET A 102 -1.16 11.10 -13.11
CA MET A 102 -0.39 11.28 -14.34
C MET A 102 -0.14 12.76 -14.62
N ASN A 103 0.95 13.00 -15.33
CA ASN A 103 1.17 14.21 -16.11
C ASN A 103 0.85 13.92 -17.59
N GLU A 104 0.70 14.96 -18.41
CA GLU A 104 0.37 14.82 -19.83
C GLU A 104 1.35 13.91 -20.59
N ALA A 105 2.65 13.99 -20.25
CA ALA A 105 3.69 13.20 -20.90
C ALA A 105 3.57 11.68 -20.64
N ASP A 106 2.99 11.27 -19.51
CA ASP A 106 2.92 9.85 -19.13
C ASP A 106 2.13 9.04 -20.15
N ARG A 107 1.11 9.65 -20.78
CA ARG A 107 0.20 8.99 -21.71
C ARG A 107 0.89 8.38 -22.92
N TYR A 108 2.02 8.96 -23.34
CA TYR A 108 2.76 8.54 -24.53
C TYR A 108 3.50 7.21 -24.32
N THR A 109 3.64 6.78 -23.06
CA THR A 109 4.35 5.55 -22.69
C THR A 109 3.42 4.47 -22.15
N LEU A 110 2.11 4.73 -22.12
CA LEU A 110 1.11 3.75 -21.68
C LEU A 110 0.78 2.78 -22.82
N PRO A 111 0.55 1.50 -22.51
CA PRO A 111 0.13 0.56 -23.52
C PRO A 111 -1.31 0.87 -24.01
N PRO A 112 -1.63 0.63 -25.29
CA PRO A 112 -2.97 0.89 -25.83
C PRO A 112 -4.10 0.20 -25.07
N SER A 113 -3.87 -1.00 -24.53
CA SER A 113 -4.84 -1.73 -23.71
C SER A 113 -5.22 -0.99 -22.44
N TYR A 114 -4.27 -0.25 -21.84
CA TYR A 114 -4.53 0.55 -20.65
C TYR A 114 -5.37 1.79 -21.00
N LEU A 115 -5.05 2.48 -22.10
CA LEU A 115 -5.85 3.60 -22.58
C LEU A 115 -7.28 3.17 -22.92
N ALA A 116 -7.44 2.02 -23.57
CA ALA A 116 -8.75 1.45 -23.93
C ALA A 116 -9.55 1.01 -22.70
N MET A 117 -8.92 0.35 -21.72
CA MET A 117 -9.57 -0.04 -20.47
C MET A 117 -10.03 1.19 -19.69
N SER A 118 -9.19 2.23 -19.61
CA SER A 118 -9.52 3.51 -19.00
C SER A 118 -10.76 4.11 -19.68
N TYR A 119 -10.77 4.21 -21.01
CA TYR A 119 -11.89 4.75 -21.79
C TYR A 119 -13.22 4.01 -21.57
N LYS A 120 -13.20 2.67 -21.49
CA LYS A 120 -14.43 1.86 -21.37
C LYS A 120 -15.27 2.17 -20.13
N ARG A 121 -14.67 2.72 -19.08
CA ARG A 121 -15.35 2.97 -17.81
C ARG A 121 -16.28 4.19 -17.84
N ASP A 122 -15.85 5.26 -18.50
CA ASP A 122 -16.50 6.58 -18.43
C ASP A 122 -16.40 7.38 -19.75
N ASN A 123 -16.06 6.71 -20.87
CA ASN A 123 -15.81 7.30 -22.18
C ASN A 123 -14.72 8.40 -22.19
N ALA A 124 -13.80 8.36 -21.22
CA ALA A 124 -12.67 9.26 -21.12
C ALA A 124 -11.37 8.48 -20.86
N THR A 125 -10.30 8.82 -21.58
CA THR A 125 -8.96 8.36 -21.25
C THR A 125 -8.26 9.35 -20.31
N PHE A 126 -7.06 8.99 -19.85
CA PHE A 126 -6.26 9.85 -18.97
C PHE A 126 -6.08 11.26 -19.57
N ASN A 127 -6.09 12.27 -18.70
CA ASN A 127 -6.07 13.71 -19.06
C ASN A 127 -7.36 14.28 -19.68
N GLN A 128 -8.33 13.46 -20.07
CA GLN A 128 -9.62 13.98 -20.54
C GLN A 128 -10.51 14.35 -19.36
N SER A 129 -11.29 15.42 -19.48
CA SER A 129 -12.27 15.79 -18.45
C SER A 129 -13.30 14.68 -18.28
N ILE A 130 -13.65 14.39 -17.03
CA ILE A 130 -14.74 13.47 -16.67
C ILE A 130 -15.99 14.21 -16.18
N GLY A 131 -16.06 15.53 -16.42
CA GLY A 131 -17.19 16.38 -16.08
C GLY A 131 -17.17 16.88 -14.64
N THR A 132 -18.36 17.22 -14.13
CA THR A 132 -18.54 17.80 -12.80
C THR A 132 -19.28 16.86 -11.86
N VAL A 133 -19.03 16.98 -10.56
CA VAL A 133 -19.76 16.25 -9.51
C VAL A 133 -20.45 17.22 -8.55
N SER A 134 -21.71 16.95 -8.24
CA SER A 134 -22.44 17.67 -7.19
C SER A 134 -22.22 16.98 -5.85
N ILE A 135 -21.66 17.70 -4.88
CA ILE A 135 -21.44 17.22 -3.51
C ILE A 135 -22.52 17.81 -2.59
N PRO A 136 -23.21 16.99 -1.78
CA PRO A 136 -24.15 17.50 -0.78
C PRO A 136 -23.51 18.56 0.12
N GLY A 137 -24.20 19.69 0.30
CA GLY A 137 -23.69 20.82 1.09
C GLY A 137 -22.80 21.80 0.33
N GLN A 138 -22.44 21.53 -0.93
CA GLN A 138 -21.76 22.52 -1.79
C GLN A 138 -22.74 23.23 -2.73
N ALA A 139 -22.60 24.55 -2.83
CA ALA A 139 -23.49 25.40 -3.62
C ALA A 139 -23.31 25.25 -5.13
N LYS A 140 -22.13 24.80 -5.59
CA LYS A 140 -21.81 24.63 -7.01
C LYS A 140 -21.20 23.24 -7.24
N PRO A 141 -21.46 22.61 -8.39
CA PRO A 141 -20.74 21.39 -8.78
C PRO A 141 -19.23 21.64 -8.84
N ILE A 142 -18.46 20.62 -8.46
CA ILE A 142 -17.00 20.61 -8.56
C ILE A 142 -16.62 20.13 -9.95
N ASP A 143 -15.72 20.85 -10.63
CA ASP A 143 -15.02 20.32 -11.79
C ASP A 143 -14.06 19.22 -11.34
N MET A 144 -14.31 17.98 -11.80
CA MET A 144 -13.49 16.84 -11.41
C MET A 144 -12.10 16.87 -12.04
N GLY A 145 -11.88 17.73 -13.05
CA GLY A 145 -10.62 17.88 -13.77
C GLY A 145 -10.33 16.73 -14.75
N GLY A 146 -9.10 16.71 -15.25
CA GLY A 146 -8.61 15.63 -16.11
C GLY A 146 -8.52 14.31 -15.35
N LYS A 147 -8.97 13.23 -15.97
CA LYS A 147 -8.98 11.88 -15.40
C LYS A 147 -7.61 11.45 -14.90
N LEU A 148 -7.51 11.24 -13.59
CA LEU A 148 -6.34 10.82 -12.83
C LEU A 148 -5.10 11.67 -13.14
N ILE A 149 -5.30 12.97 -13.34
CA ILE A 149 -4.21 13.95 -13.48
C ILE A 149 -3.83 14.50 -12.11
N LYS A 150 -2.54 14.71 -11.88
CA LYS A 150 -2.04 15.31 -10.63
C LYS A 150 -2.74 16.65 -10.37
N GLY A 151 -3.28 16.81 -9.17
CA GLY A 151 -4.01 18.01 -8.75
C GLY A 151 -5.48 18.08 -9.19
N SER A 152 -5.98 17.11 -9.98
CA SER A 152 -7.41 17.00 -10.25
C SER A 152 -8.16 16.45 -9.03
N TRP A 153 -9.40 16.90 -8.83
CA TRP A 153 -10.23 16.45 -7.71
C TRP A 153 -10.39 14.93 -7.69
N ASN A 154 -10.55 14.31 -8.86
CA ASN A 154 -10.71 12.85 -8.95
C ASN A 154 -9.43 12.08 -8.53
N ALA A 155 -8.26 12.72 -8.60
CA ALA A 155 -7.00 12.15 -8.15
C ALA A 155 -6.71 12.40 -6.64
N GLU A 156 -7.53 13.18 -5.95
CA GLU A 156 -7.39 13.39 -4.50
C GLU A 156 -7.87 12.17 -3.71
N LEU A 157 -7.40 12.03 -2.46
CA LEU A 157 -7.90 11.01 -1.54
C LEU A 157 -9.40 11.20 -1.28
N TRP A 158 -10.11 10.10 -1.12
CA TRP A 158 -11.55 10.09 -0.96
C TRP A 158 -12.01 10.44 0.45
N GLY A 159 -13.03 11.29 0.55
CA GLY A 159 -13.77 11.56 1.77
C GLY A 159 -12.87 11.98 2.95
N PRO A 160 -12.99 11.33 4.12
CA PRO A 160 -12.23 11.73 5.33
C PRO A 160 -10.73 11.48 5.20
N LEU A 161 -10.29 10.63 4.27
CA LEU A 161 -8.87 10.30 4.11
C LEU A 161 -8.03 11.51 3.68
N LYS A 162 -8.61 12.48 2.96
CA LYS A 162 -7.89 13.69 2.55
C LYS A 162 -7.38 14.48 3.75
N ALA A 163 -8.29 14.92 4.62
CA ALA A 163 -7.92 15.68 5.83
C ALA A 163 -7.04 14.84 6.78
N PHE A 164 -7.34 13.54 6.90
CA PHE A 164 -6.58 12.63 7.75
C PHE A 164 -5.13 12.42 7.29
N ALA A 165 -4.89 12.32 5.98
CA ALA A 165 -3.54 12.22 5.43
C ALA A 165 -2.81 13.57 5.51
N GLU A 166 -3.50 14.70 5.26
CA GLU A 166 -2.94 16.04 5.43
C GLU A 166 -2.44 16.32 6.85
N GLU A 167 -3.12 15.79 7.87
CA GLU A 167 -2.62 15.81 9.25
C GLU A 167 -1.32 15.02 9.40
N GLY A 168 -1.27 13.79 8.86
CA GLY A 168 -0.06 12.97 8.86
C GLY A 168 1.13 13.62 8.14
N TYR A 169 0.88 14.34 7.04
CA TYR A 169 1.91 15.09 6.33
C TYR A 169 2.49 16.21 7.20
N LYS A 170 1.63 16.94 7.94
CA LYS A 170 2.08 18.00 8.87
C LYS A 170 2.87 17.44 10.05
N LEU A 171 2.54 16.23 10.49
CA LEU A 171 3.25 15.52 11.56
C LEU A 171 4.56 14.86 11.09
N GLY A 172 4.79 14.77 9.77
CA GLY A 172 5.93 14.06 9.19
C GLY A 172 5.84 12.54 9.34
N THR A 173 4.68 12.00 9.70
CA THR A 173 4.45 10.55 9.82
C THR A 173 4.00 9.92 8.51
N ASP A 174 3.52 10.74 7.58
CA ASP A 174 2.97 10.31 6.32
C ASP A 174 3.65 11.03 5.15
N VAL A 175 3.63 10.40 3.98
CA VAL A 175 4.09 10.99 2.72
C VAL A 175 3.11 10.70 1.60
N HIS A 176 2.96 11.65 0.67
CA HIS A 176 2.22 11.47 -0.55
C HIS A 176 3.15 11.14 -1.71
N ILE A 177 2.84 10.09 -2.46
CA ILE A 177 3.61 9.69 -3.64
C ILE A 177 2.69 9.47 -4.83
N TRP A 178 3.04 10.08 -5.95
CA TRP A 178 2.36 9.83 -7.22
C TRP A 178 2.96 8.62 -7.94
N LYS A 179 2.10 7.76 -8.48
CA LYS A 179 2.45 6.73 -9.47
C LYS A 179 1.72 6.97 -10.78
N ASN A 180 2.34 6.56 -11.88
CA ASN A 180 1.78 6.68 -13.24
C ASN A 180 1.57 5.32 -13.93
N ARG A 181 1.65 4.23 -13.16
CA ARG A 181 1.37 2.85 -13.56
C ARG A 181 0.47 2.19 -12.52
N PHE A 182 -0.07 1.02 -12.84
CA PHE A 182 -0.83 0.25 -11.83
C PHE A 182 0.04 -0.07 -10.62
N SER A 183 1.21 -0.66 -10.86
CA SER A 183 2.23 -0.84 -9.83
C SER A 183 2.91 0.49 -9.49
N ALA A 184 3.04 0.75 -8.20
CA ALA A 184 3.78 1.87 -7.63
C ALA A 184 5.30 1.73 -7.75
N LEU A 185 5.80 0.59 -8.25
CA LEU A 185 7.22 0.26 -8.37
C LEU A 185 7.62 -0.15 -9.79
N CYS A 186 6.69 -0.09 -10.76
CA CYS A 186 6.99 -0.50 -12.14
C CYS A 186 7.89 0.53 -12.84
N GLY A 187 9.06 0.06 -13.29
CA GLY A 187 10.09 0.92 -13.87
C GLY A 187 10.69 1.84 -12.81
N HIS A 188 10.90 3.12 -13.16
CA HIS A 188 11.37 4.14 -12.24
C HIS A 188 10.19 4.91 -11.67
N GLN A 189 9.85 4.65 -10.41
CA GLN A 189 8.77 5.34 -9.69
C GLN A 189 9.32 6.07 -8.45
N PRO A 190 8.72 7.20 -8.04
CA PRO A 190 9.19 7.92 -6.86
C PRO A 190 9.13 7.11 -5.56
N LEU A 191 8.23 6.11 -5.48
CA LEU A 191 8.15 5.22 -4.32
C LEU A 191 9.44 4.45 -4.09
N GLU A 192 10.09 3.96 -5.15
CA GLU A 192 11.32 3.18 -5.02
C GLU A 192 12.44 4.03 -4.41
N LEU A 193 12.61 5.26 -4.89
CA LEU A 193 13.59 6.21 -4.35
C LEU A 193 13.31 6.49 -2.87
N TRP A 194 12.05 6.77 -2.53
CA TRP A 194 11.67 7.05 -1.15
C TRP A 194 11.93 5.85 -0.23
N LEU A 195 11.60 4.62 -0.65
CA LEU A 195 11.86 3.42 0.14
C LEU A 195 13.36 3.23 0.38
N GLN A 196 14.21 3.47 -0.63
CA GLN A 196 15.66 3.36 -0.54
C GLN A 196 16.25 4.42 0.39
N GLU A 197 15.86 5.69 0.23
CA GLU A 197 16.34 6.81 1.05
C GLU A 197 15.95 6.66 2.53
N ASN A 198 14.80 6.03 2.81
CA ASN A 198 14.31 5.78 4.17
C ASN A 198 14.70 4.39 4.71
N GLN A 199 15.57 3.66 4.00
CA GLN A 199 16.06 2.32 4.40
C GLN A 199 14.93 1.32 4.69
N ILE A 200 13.79 1.50 4.03
CA ILE A 200 12.65 0.59 4.13
C ILE A 200 13.00 -0.69 3.40
N THR A 201 12.72 -1.81 4.06
CA THR A 201 13.01 -3.14 3.53
C THR A 201 11.81 -4.09 3.75
N THR A 202 10.89 -3.75 4.66
CA THR A 202 9.60 -4.42 4.83
C THR A 202 8.46 -3.48 4.40
N THR A 203 7.50 -3.99 3.64
CA THR A 203 6.41 -3.20 3.05
C THR A 203 5.07 -3.82 3.40
N LEU A 204 4.23 -3.09 4.14
CA LEU A 204 2.85 -3.47 4.45
C LEU A 204 1.94 -2.84 3.39
N TRP A 205 1.01 -3.59 2.81
CA TRP A 205 0.20 -3.14 1.67
C TRP A 205 -1.30 -3.15 1.97
N GLY A 206 -1.97 -2.07 1.58
CA GLY A 206 -3.41 -1.90 1.58
C GLY A 206 -3.87 -0.95 0.47
N GLY A 207 -5.15 -0.63 0.44
CA GLY A 207 -5.77 0.22 -0.57
C GLY A 207 -6.54 -0.58 -1.64
N VAL A 208 -6.59 -0.03 -2.85
CA VAL A 208 -7.38 -0.60 -3.96
C VAL A 208 -6.61 -0.59 -5.28
N VAL A 209 -6.89 -1.47 -6.23
CA VAL A 209 -7.71 -2.68 -6.10
C VAL A 209 -6.81 -3.86 -5.76
N THR A 210 -7.21 -4.75 -4.86
CA THR A 210 -6.40 -5.87 -4.34
C THR A 210 -5.66 -6.63 -5.44
N ASP A 211 -6.37 -7.09 -6.46
CA ASP A 211 -5.87 -7.93 -7.55
C ASP A 211 -5.20 -7.17 -8.70
N VAL A 212 -5.15 -5.83 -8.63
CA VAL A 212 -4.57 -4.98 -9.68
C VAL A 212 -3.44 -4.13 -9.13
N CYS A 213 -3.72 -2.93 -8.62
CA CYS A 213 -2.67 -1.98 -8.22
C CYS A 213 -1.94 -2.45 -6.96
N VAL A 214 -2.65 -3.01 -5.98
CA VAL A 214 -2.05 -3.52 -4.74
C VAL A 214 -1.15 -4.72 -5.06
N TRP A 215 -1.72 -5.78 -5.65
CA TRP A 215 -0.96 -6.98 -6.01
C TRP A 215 0.15 -6.72 -7.02
N GLY A 216 -0.08 -5.89 -8.04
CA GLY A 216 0.94 -5.50 -9.00
C GLY A 216 2.11 -4.76 -8.36
N SER A 217 1.85 -3.87 -7.40
CA SER A 217 2.91 -3.19 -6.64
C SER A 217 3.69 -4.15 -5.76
N MET A 218 3.00 -5.09 -5.11
CA MET A 218 3.62 -6.13 -4.28
C MET A 218 4.54 -7.04 -5.09
N LEU A 219 4.13 -7.45 -6.29
CA LEU A 219 4.97 -8.25 -7.20
C LEU A 219 6.28 -7.53 -7.55
N ASP A 220 6.20 -6.25 -7.91
CA ASP A 220 7.41 -5.46 -8.18
C ASP A 220 8.24 -5.24 -6.92
N ALA A 221 7.61 -5.09 -5.75
CA ALA A 221 8.32 -5.03 -4.47
C ALA A 221 9.14 -6.31 -4.22
N TYR A 222 8.53 -7.48 -4.45
CA TYR A 222 9.22 -8.77 -4.37
C TYR A 222 10.39 -8.86 -5.35
N TYR A 223 10.19 -8.51 -6.62
CA TYR A 223 11.26 -8.55 -7.63
C TYR A 223 12.40 -7.57 -7.34
N LYS A 224 12.11 -6.49 -6.62
CA LYS A 224 13.11 -5.52 -6.14
C LYS A 224 13.73 -5.89 -4.78
N GLY A 225 13.33 -7.01 -4.18
CA GLY A 225 13.92 -7.54 -2.96
C GLY A 225 13.37 -7.00 -1.64
N TYR A 226 12.18 -6.38 -1.66
CA TYR A 226 11.46 -5.99 -0.45
C TYR A 226 10.67 -7.15 0.14
N ASP A 227 10.52 -7.18 1.47
CA ASP A 227 9.62 -8.10 2.15
C ASP A 227 8.19 -7.57 2.00
N MET A 228 7.36 -8.29 1.25
CA MET A 228 5.98 -7.87 1.02
C MET A 228 5.02 -8.52 2.01
N VAL A 229 4.20 -7.70 2.65
CA VAL A 229 3.17 -8.13 3.61
C VAL A 229 1.84 -7.50 3.21
N MET A 230 0.84 -8.29 2.86
CA MET A 230 -0.51 -7.77 2.62
C MET A 230 -1.28 -7.71 3.93
N VAL A 231 -1.91 -6.57 4.22
CA VAL A 231 -2.84 -6.43 5.34
C VAL A 231 -4.25 -6.62 4.80
N LYS A 232 -4.81 -7.81 5.02
CA LYS A 232 -5.98 -8.31 4.29
C LYS A 232 -7.19 -7.38 4.33
N GLU A 233 -7.54 -6.86 5.50
CA GLU A 233 -8.72 -5.99 5.67
C GLU A 233 -8.50 -4.58 5.09
N LEU A 234 -7.26 -4.21 4.77
CA LEU A 234 -6.94 -2.94 4.10
C LEU A 234 -6.92 -3.07 2.59
N ALA A 235 -6.78 -4.28 2.03
CA ALA A 235 -6.70 -4.52 0.59
C ALA A 235 -8.08 -4.90 0.03
N ASN A 236 -8.70 -3.99 -0.73
CA ASN A 236 -10.10 -4.13 -1.13
C ASN A 236 -10.32 -4.25 -2.64
N THR A 237 -11.35 -5.00 -3.03
CA THR A 237 -11.71 -5.24 -4.43
C THR A 237 -13.19 -5.60 -4.59
N THR A 238 -13.71 -5.34 -5.78
CA THR A 238 -15.03 -5.82 -6.24
C THR A 238 -14.91 -6.99 -7.21
N SER A 239 -13.69 -7.44 -7.51
CA SER A 239 -13.45 -8.61 -8.35
C SER A 239 -14.02 -9.88 -7.68
N PRO A 240 -14.42 -10.89 -8.48
CA PRO A 240 -14.82 -12.17 -7.94
C PRO A 240 -13.76 -12.79 -7.04
N ASP A 241 -14.19 -13.49 -5.99
CA ASP A 241 -13.31 -14.10 -4.98
C ASP A 241 -12.19 -14.99 -5.58
N PHE A 242 -12.47 -15.73 -6.66
CA PHE A 242 -11.46 -16.57 -7.31
C PHE A 242 -10.27 -15.78 -7.89
N VAL A 243 -10.49 -14.51 -8.26
CA VAL A 243 -9.42 -13.62 -8.73
C VAL A 243 -8.49 -13.27 -7.58
N VAL A 244 -9.08 -12.87 -6.44
CA VAL A 244 -8.35 -12.41 -5.26
C VAL A 244 -7.60 -13.55 -4.56
N LYS A 245 -8.16 -14.76 -4.57
CA LYS A 245 -7.51 -15.97 -4.03
C LYS A 245 -6.14 -16.23 -4.64
N THR A 246 -5.92 -15.88 -5.90
CA THR A 246 -4.60 -15.99 -6.53
C THR A 246 -3.60 -15.02 -5.90
N ALA A 247 -3.98 -13.76 -5.68
CA ALA A 247 -3.14 -12.77 -5.02
C ALA A 247 -2.80 -13.18 -3.58
N TYR A 248 -3.78 -13.69 -2.82
CA TYR A 248 -3.55 -14.20 -1.47
C TYR A 248 -2.59 -15.39 -1.47
N ARG A 249 -2.82 -16.38 -2.32
CA ARG A 249 -1.97 -17.58 -2.38
C ARG A 249 -0.52 -17.25 -2.73
N ASN A 250 -0.31 -16.34 -3.68
CA ASN A 250 1.03 -15.92 -4.06
C ASN A 250 1.70 -15.05 -3.00
N THR A 251 0.93 -14.16 -2.35
CA THR A 251 1.41 -13.40 -1.18
C THR A 251 1.92 -14.34 -0.11
N GLU A 252 1.17 -15.38 0.24
CA GLU A 252 1.61 -16.37 1.22
C GLU A 252 2.87 -17.13 0.82
N ASN A 253 3.13 -17.32 -0.47
CA ASN A 253 4.29 -18.08 -0.95
C ASN A 253 5.56 -17.25 -1.03
N TRP A 254 5.45 -15.96 -1.28
CA TRP A 254 6.58 -15.07 -1.56
C TRP A 254 6.73 -13.94 -0.53
N GLY A 255 5.85 -13.89 0.46
CA GLY A 255 5.80 -12.92 1.54
C GLY A 255 4.81 -13.38 2.60
N TRP A 256 4.01 -12.45 3.14
CA TRP A 256 3.07 -12.76 4.22
C TRP A 256 1.72 -12.09 4.06
N LEU A 257 0.68 -12.79 4.51
CA LEU A 257 -0.67 -12.26 4.63
C LEU A 257 -0.98 -12.12 6.13
N THR A 258 -1.32 -10.92 6.57
CA THR A 258 -1.67 -10.61 7.97
C THR A 258 -3.03 -9.93 8.08
N SER A 259 -3.48 -9.69 9.30
CA SER A 259 -4.68 -8.93 9.62
C SER A 259 -4.33 -7.60 10.30
N THR A 260 -5.24 -6.62 10.21
CA THR A 260 -5.14 -5.37 10.97
C THR A 260 -5.05 -5.63 12.47
N SER A 261 -5.83 -6.59 13.00
CA SER A 261 -5.78 -6.97 14.42
C SER A 261 -4.39 -7.46 14.84
N SER A 262 -3.78 -8.36 14.05
CA SER A 262 -2.46 -8.91 14.35
C SER A 262 -1.38 -7.84 14.35
N LEU A 263 -1.46 -6.89 13.39
CA LEU A 263 -0.54 -5.76 13.32
C LEU A 263 -0.70 -4.83 14.52
N MET A 264 -1.94 -4.44 14.85
CA MET A 264 -2.21 -3.51 15.96
C MET A 264 -1.90 -4.13 17.33
N GLU A 265 -2.23 -5.41 17.55
CA GLU A 265 -1.84 -6.14 18.76
C GLU A 265 -0.32 -6.18 18.93
N GLY A 266 0.42 -6.44 17.83
CA GLY A 266 1.88 -6.48 17.85
C GLY A 266 2.51 -5.13 18.20
N ILE A 267 1.91 -4.03 17.72
CA ILE A 267 2.31 -2.65 18.06
C ILE A 267 2.04 -2.34 19.53
N GLU A 268 0.85 -2.68 20.02
CA GLU A 268 0.44 -2.42 21.41
C GLU A 268 1.34 -3.15 22.41
N GLN A 269 1.64 -4.43 22.16
CA GLN A 269 2.49 -5.24 23.01
C GLN A 269 3.94 -4.75 23.09
N ALA A 270 4.46 -4.16 22.01
CA ALA A 270 5.81 -3.60 22.00
C ALA A 270 5.90 -2.21 22.64
N SER A 271 4.76 -1.56 22.86
CA SER A 271 4.66 -0.24 23.49
C SER A 271 4.38 -0.31 25.01
N ALA A 272 4.12 -1.52 25.53
CA ALA A 272 3.86 -1.81 26.94
C ALA A 272 5.15 -2.11 27.71
#